data_AF-A0A091LJE6-F1
#
_entry.id   AF-A0A091LJE6-F1
#
_cell.length_a   1.000
_cell.length_b   1.000
_cell.length_c   1.000
_cell.angle_alpha   90.00
_cell.angle_beta   90.00
_cell.angle_gamma   90.00
#
_symmetry.space_group_name_H-M   'P 1'
#
loop_
_entity.id
_entity.type
_entity.pdbx_description
1 polymer ?
#
loop_
_entity_poly.entity_id
_entity_poly.type
_entity_poly.pdbx_seq_one_letter_code
_entity_poly.pdbx_strand_id
1 'polypeptide(L)' 'MEWSGVEWSGVEWSGVEWSGVEWSGVEWSGVEWSGVEWSGVEWSGVEWSGVEWS' A
#
# COMPACT_ATOMS: atom_id res chain seq x y z
N MET A 1 -9.96 -8.92 -0.21
CA MET A 1 -10.03 -8.25 1.12
C MET A 1 -10.14 -6.76 0.83
N GLU A 2 -10.98 -6.01 1.54
CA GLU A 2 -11.22 -4.59 1.22
C GLU A 2 -10.75 -3.71 2.38
N TRP A 3 -10.00 -2.66 2.06
CA TRP A 3 -9.49 -1.67 3.00
C TRP A 3 -9.93 -0.29 2.57
N SER A 4 -10.58 0.42 3.49
CA SER A 4 -11.20 1.71 3.18
C SER A 4 -10.87 2.76 4.26
N GLY A 5 -10.39 3.94 3.85
CA GLY A 5 -10.14 5.06 4.77
C GLY A 5 -8.95 4.86 5.71
N VAL A 6 -7.88 4.23 5.23
CA VAL A 6 -6.72 3.85 6.06
C VAL A 6 -5.55 4.81 5.81
N GLU A 7 -4.82 5.18 6.85
CA GLU A 7 -3.68 6.09 6.77
C GLU A 7 -2.44 5.39 7.35
N TRP A 8 -1.38 5.30 6.56
CA TRP A 8 -0.12 4.68 6.95
C TRP A 8 1.00 5.69 6.84
N SER A 9 1.77 5.86 7.91
CA SER A 9 2.94 6.74 7.89
C SER A 9 4.16 6.16 8.57
N GLY A 10 5.34 6.31 7.95
CA GLY A 10 6.62 5.86 8.50
C GLY A 10 6.78 4.35 8.59
N VAL A 11 6.14 3.59 7.67
CA VAL A 11 6.10 2.12 7.72
C VAL A 11 7.09 1.54 6.72
N GLU A 12 7.79 0.47 7.11
CA GLU A 12 8.63 -0.32 6.21
C GLU A 12 7.99 -1.70 6.02
N TRP A 13 7.74 -2.08 4.77
CA TRP A 13 7.22 -3.38 4.39
C TRP A 13 8.27 -4.14 3.59
N SER A 14 8.61 -5.35 4.03
CA SER A 14 9.55 -6.21 3.32
C SER A 14 8.99 -7.62 3.10
N GLY A 15 9.07 -8.13 1.87
CA GLY A 15 8.71 -9.50 1.51
C GLY A 15 7.22 -9.83 1.63
N VAL A 16 6.35 -8.82 1.49
CA VAL A 16 4.89 -8.99 1.62
C VAL A 16 4.27 -9.29 0.26
N GLU A 17 3.35 -10.24 0.20
CA GLU A 17 2.52 -10.49 -0.99
C GLU A 17 1.07 -10.11 -0.70
N TRP A 18 0.52 -9.23 -1.53
CA TRP A 18 -0.89 -8.86 -1.49
C TRP A 18 -1.60 -9.40 -2.73
N SER A 19 -2.62 -10.24 -2.50
CA SER A 19 -3.46 -10.75 -3.59
C SER A 19 -4.96 -10.59 -3.35
N GLY A 20 -5.67 -10.14 -4.38
CA GLY A 20 -7.14 -9.98 -4.33
C GLY A 20 -7.60 -8.91 -3.33
N VAL A 21 -6.83 -7.84 -3.18
CA VAL A 21 -7.10 -6.75 -2.23
C VAL A 21 -7.66 -5.54 -2.96
N GLU A 22 -8.69 -4.91 -2.42
CA GLU A 22 -9.16 -3.60 -2.87
C GLU A 22 -8.81 -2.54 -1.81
N TRP A 23 -8.20 -1.44 -2.24
CA TRP A 23 -7.86 -0.30 -1.41
C TRP A 23 -8.64 0.93 -1.87
N SER A 24 -9.39 1.55 -0.96
CA SER A 24 -10.24 2.70 -1.25
C SER A 24 -9.99 3.84 -0.25
N GLY A 25 -9.63 5.04 -0.71
CA GLY A 25 -9.44 6.18 0.20
C GLY A 25 -8.28 5.98 1.18
N VAL A 26 -7.15 5.43 0.72
CA VAL A 26 -6.00 5.09 1.57
C VAL A 26 -4.87 6.10 1.36
N GLU A 27 -4.22 6.55 2.43
CA GLU A 27 -3.05 7.45 2.35
C GLU A 27 -1.78 6.72 2.83
N TRP A 28 -0.72 6.79 2.03
CA TRP A 28 0.61 6.28 2.38
C TRP A 28 1.62 7.43 2.43
N SER A 29 2.27 7.63 3.58
CA SER A 29 3.18 8.75 3.83
C SER A 29 4.51 8.34 4.47
N GLY A 30 5.62 8.38 3.74
CA GLY A 30 6.92 7.96 4.29
C GLY A 30 7.03 6.44 4.43
N VAL A 31 6.57 5.70 3.42
CA VAL A 31 6.50 4.23 3.46
C VAL A 31 7.56 3.63 2.55
N GLU A 32 8.34 2.67 3.03
CA GLU A 32 9.32 1.93 2.22
C GLU A 32 8.79 0.53 1.89
N TRP A 33 8.88 0.13 0.63
CA TRP A 33 8.45 -1.19 0.14
C TRP A 33 9.65 -1.94 -0.45
N SER A 34 10.04 -3.05 0.18
CA SER A 34 11.10 -3.92 -0.30
C SER A 34 10.57 -5.30 -0.69
N GLY A 35 10.73 -5.71 -1.94
CA GLY A 35 10.31 -7.04 -2.39
C GLY A 35 8.82 -7.34 -2.12
N VAL A 36 7.96 -6.34 -2.32
CA VAL A 36 6.50 -6.47 -2.16
C VAL A 36 5.84 -6.76 -3.50
N GLU A 37 5.02 -7.81 -3.53
CA GLU A 37 4.32 -8.29 -4.73
C GLU A 37 2.82 -7.97 -4.63
N TRP A 38 2.26 -7.38 -5.68
CA TRP A 38 0.84 -7.03 -5.76
C TRP A 38 0.19 -7.76 -6.93
N SER A 39 -0.76 -8.66 -6.65
CA SER A 39 -1.46 -9.45 -7.68
C SER A 39 -2.98 -9.37 -7.57
N GLY A 40 -3.64 -8.79 -8.58
CA GLY A 40 -5.09 -8.61 -8.57
C GLY A 40 -5.53 -7.63 -7.47
N VAL A 41 -4.78 -6.54 -7.33
CA VAL A 41 -5.03 -5.49 -6.34
C VAL A 41 -5.62 -4.27 -7.05
N GLU A 42 -6.76 -3.80 -6.56
CA GLU A 42 -7.49 -2.65 -7.09
C GLU A 42 -7.28 -1.44 -6.17
N TRP A 43 -7.01 -0.27 -6.75
CA TRP A 43 -6.72 0.96 -6.00
C TRP A 43 -7.68 2.07 -6.43
N SER A 44 -8.40 2.66 -5.47
CA SER A 44 -9.33 3.76 -5.67
C SER A 44 -9.08 4.87 -4.66
N GLY A 45 -8.91 6.12 -5.11
CA GLY A 45 -8.71 7.26 -4.22
C GLY A 45 -7.53 7.10 -3.25
N VAL A 46 -6.43 6.51 -3.71
CA VAL A 46 -5.23 6.28 -2.89
C VAL A 46 -4.20 7.37 -3.13
N GLU A 47 -3.69 7.95 -2.06
CA GLU A 47 -2.70 9.03 -2.05
C GLU A 47 -1.34 8.49 -1.58
N TRP A 48 -0.26 8.87 -2.26
CA TRP A 48 1.10 8.40 -1.96
C TRP A 48 2.04 9.60 -1.79
N SER A 49 2.72 9.68 -0.65
CA SER A 49 3.67 10.73 -0.30
C SER A 49 4.93 10.13 0.30
N GLY A 50 6.11 10.51 -0.18
CA GLY A 50 7.38 10.01 0.37
C GLY A 50 7.48 8.47 0.40
N VAL A 51 6.96 7.80 -0.64
CA VAL A 51 6.98 6.34 -0.74
C VAL A 51 8.19 5.90 -1.54
N GLU A 52 8.98 5.00 -0.98
CA GLU A 52 10.19 4.46 -1.59
C GLU A 52 10.04 2.96 -1.90
N TRP A 53 10.66 2.51 -3.00
CA TRP A 53 10.57 1.13 -3.48
C TRP A 53 11.99 0.57 -3.65
N SER A 54 12.25 -0.62 -3.07
CA SER A 54 13.56 -1.27 -2.99
C SER A 54 13.56 -2.73 -3.46
#